data_AF-A0AAW2D644-F1
#
_entry.id   AF-A0AAW2D644-F1
#
_cell.length_a   1.000
_cell.length_b   1.000
_cell.length_c   1.000
_cell.angle_alpha   90.00
_cell.angle_beta   90.00
_cell.angle_gamma   90.00
#
_symmetry.space_group_name_H-M   'P 1'
#
loop_
_entity.id
_entity.type
_entity.pdbx_description
1 polymer ?
#
loop_
_entity_poly.entity_id
_entity_poly.type
_entity_poly.pdbx_seq_one_letter_code
_entity_poly.pdbx_strand_id
1 'polypeptide(L)'
;MTEVVAGIHTTPLQLTQIDQDIRAGEELQDVENLLGMVVHSEEEAYKLYNDYAIRIGFSVRKEKLRYAKNGVRQREYVCLKEGFS
;
A
#
# COMPACT_ATOMS: atom_id res chain seq x y z
N MET A 1 16.44 17.01 45.58
CA MET A 1 15.37 17.51 44.69
C MET A 1 15.17 16.43 43.64
N THR A 2 14.04 15.73 43.77
CA THR A 2 13.46 14.77 42.81
C THR A 2 13.42 15.43 41.40
N GLU A 3 13.51 14.72 40.28
CA GLU A 3 12.62 13.64 39.87
C GLU A 3 13.27 12.62 38.93
N VAL A 4 12.77 11.40 39.04
CA VAL A 4 13.04 10.23 38.21
C VAL A 4 11.95 10.22 37.14
N VAL A 5 12.31 10.25 35.85
CA VAL A 5 11.37 9.85 34.77
C VAL A 5 12.10 8.91 33.83
N ALA A 6 11.57 7.70 33.74
CA ALA A 6 12.16 6.54 33.10
C ALA A 6 12.42 6.75 31.61
N GLY A 7 13.65 6.46 31.18
CA GLY A 7 13.96 6.25 29.78
C GLY A 7 13.18 5.04 29.27
N ILE A 8 12.34 5.25 28.26
CA ILE A 8 11.76 4.17 27.47
C ILE A 8 12.87 3.48 26.69
N HIS A 9 13.38 2.40 27.27
CA HIS A 9 14.26 1.45 26.60
C HIS A 9 13.41 0.68 25.58
N THR A 10 13.25 1.23 24.37
CA THR A 10 12.75 0.44 23.26
C THR A 10 13.93 -0.34 22.71
N THR A 11 13.94 -1.64 22.98
CA THR A 11 14.89 -2.57 22.37
C THR A 11 14.79 -2.42 20.85
N PRO A 12 15.92 -2.31 20.11
CA PRO A 12 15.87 -2.33 18.66
C PRO A 12 15.34 -3.70 18.25
N LEU A 13 14.04 -3.77 17.93
CA LEU A 13 13.46 -4.90 17.24
C LEU A 13 14.03 -4.87 15.82
N GLN A 14 15.22 -5.46 15.70
CA GLN A 14 15.74 -6.20 14.55
C GLN A 14 15.21 -5.70 13.20
N LEU A 15 15.62 -4.50 12.80
CA LEU A 15 15.43 -3.99 11.44
C LEU A 15 16.51 -4.54 10.50
N THR A 16 16.81 -5.83 10.60
CA THR A 16 17.88 -6.47 9.83
C THR A 16 17.48 -7.90 9.48
N GLN A 17 16.62 -8.08 8.47
CA GLN A 17 16.59 -9.27 7.59
C GLN A 17 15.52 -9.21 6.47
N ILE A 18 15.17 -8.03 5.95
CA ILE A 18 14.35 -7.92 4.72
C ILE A 18 15.13 -7.18 3.64
N ASP A 19 16.41 -7.54 3.48
CA ASP A 19 17.29 -6.94 2.47
C ASP A 19 17.95 -7.99 1.59
N GLN A 20 17.31 -9.15 1.42
CA GLN A 20 17.79 -10.18 0.52
C GLN A 20 16.69 -10.66 -0.42
N ASP A 21 16.98 -10.46 -1.69
CA ASP A 21 16.30 -10.89 -2.91
C ASP A 21 15.21 -9.96 -3.48
N ILE A 22 15.59 -8.70 -3.70
CA ILE A 22 15.10 -7.98 -4.89
C ILE A 22 15.60 -8.78 -6.09
N ARG A 23 14.77 -9.69 -6.62
CA ARG A 23 14.98 -10.26 -7.95
C ARG A 23 14.84 -9.10 -8.95
N ALA A 24 15.97 -8.47 -9.26
CA ALA A 24 16.11 -7.59 -10.41
C ALA A 24 15.94 -8.45 -11.67
N GLY A 25 14.71 -8.70 -12.08
CA GLY A 25 14.46 -9.56 -13.24
C GLY A 25 13.03 -10.01 -13.54
N GLU A 26 11.98 -9.53 -12.86
CA GLU A 26 10.61 -9.70 -13.36
C GLU A 26 10.09 -8.35 -13.88
N GLU A 27 9.90 -8.35 -15.20
CA GLU A 27 9.69 -7.21 -16.08
C GLU A 27 8.52 -6.31 -15.68
N LEU A 28 8.59 -5.07 -16.18
CA LEU A 28 7.51 -4.07 -16.23
C LEU A 28 6.21 -4.53 -16.93
N GLN A 29 6.10 -5.81 -17.32
CA GLN A 29 4.98 -6.41 -18.04
C GLN A 29 3.66 -6.42 -17.24
N ASP A 30 3.71 -6.29 -15.91
CA ASP A 30 2.48 -6.37 -15.11
C ASP A 30 1.71 -5.06 -14.96
N VAL A 31 2.29 -3.91 -15.33
CA VAL A 31 1.53 -2.64 -15.32
C VAL A 31 0.40 -2.70 -16.36
N GLU A 32 0.71 -3.22 -17.55
CA GLU A 32 -0.28 -3.49 -18.60
C GLU A 32 -1.31 -4.55 -18.14
N ASN A 33 -0.88 -5.54 -17.35
CA ASN A 33 -1.76 -6.61 -16.88
C ASN A 33 -2.87 -6.15 -15.94
N LEU A 34 -2.73 -5.02 -15.23
CA LEU A 34 -3.77 -4.51 -14.32
C LEU A 34 -4.94 -3.85 -15.05
N LEU A 35 -4.68 -3.24 -16.21
CA LEU A 35 -5.70 -2.54 -16.96
C LEU A 35 -6.68 -3.55 -17.57
N GLY A 36 -7.97 -3.38 -17.27
CA GLY A 36 -9.02 -4.27 -17.76
C GLY A 36 -9.23 -5.54 -16.93
N MET A 37 -8.47 -5.75 -15.84
CA MET A 37 -8.80 -6.80 -14.88
C MET A 37 -10.17 -6.54 -14.24
N VAL A 38 -10.95 -7.61 -14.08
CA VAL A 38 -12.24 -7.58 -13.41
C VAL A 38 -12.07 -8.17 -12.02
N VAL A 39 -12.52 -7.43 -11.02
CA VAL A 39 -12.55 -7.84 -9.60
C VAL A 39 -14.00 -7.81 -9.11
N HIS A 40 -14.31 -8.65 -8.13
CA HIS A 40 -15.68 -8.87 -7.67
C HIS A 40 -15.94 -8.26 -6.27
N SER A 41 -14.93 -7.66 -5.64
CA SER A 41 -15.08 -6.97 -4.36
C SER A 41 -14.12 -5.79 -4.21
N GLU A 42 -14.44 -4.86 -3.29
CA GLU A 42 -13.52 -3.76 -2.93
C GLU A 42 -12.22 -4.29 -2.31
N GLU A 43 -12.30 -5.38 -1.55
CA GLU A 43 -11.14 -5.97 -0.88
C GLU A 43 -10.17 -6.60 -1.89
N GLU A 44 -10.69 -7.32 -2.88
CA GLU A 44 -9.91 -7.87 -3.99
C GLU A 44 -9.28 -6.75 -4.83
N ALA A 45 -10.05 -5.71 -5.15
CA ALA A 45 -9.55 -4.54 -5.87
C ALA A 45 -8.38 -3.88 -5.12
N TYR A 46 -8.52 -3.71 -3.80
CA TYR A 46 -7.48 -3.13 -2.97
C TYR A 46 -6.24 -4.01 -2.92
N LYS A 47 -6.41 -5.32 -2.73
CA LYS A 47 -5.29 -6.26 -2.67
C LYS A 47 -4.51 -6.27 -3.99
N LEU A 48 -5.21 -6.37 -5.12
CA LEU A 48 -4.61 -6.37 -6.45
C LEU A 48 -3.74 -5.11 -6.68
N TYR A 49 -4.29 -3.94 -6.39
CA TYR A 49 -3.56 -2.68 -6.58
C TYR A 49 -2.44 -2.48 -5.54
N ASN A 50 -2.62 -2.95 -4.31
CA ASN A 50 -1.61 -2.87 -3.26
C ASN A 50 -0.42 -3.80 -3.55
N ASP A 51 -0.66 -5.01 -4.06
CA ASP A 51 0.39 -5.95 -4.48
C ASP A 51 1.23 -5.34 -5.62
N TYR A 52 0.58 -4.66 -6.57
CA TYR A 52 1.27 -3.86 -7.58
C TYR A 52 2.09 -2.72 -6.97
N ALA A 53 1.48 -1.91 -6.09
CA ALA A 53 2.13 -0.75 -5.48
C ALA A 53 3.40 -1.12 -4.70
N ILE A 54 3.35 -2.20 -3.91
CA ILE A 54 4.50 -2.72 -3.16
C ILE A 54 5.67 -3.03 -4.10
N ARG A 55 5.39 -3.69 -5.22
CA ARG A 55 6.41 -4.07 -6.19
C ARG A 55 7.01 -2.88 -6.93
N ILE A 56 6.19 -1.88 -7.24
CA ILE A 56 6.68 -0.63 -7.86
C ILE A 56 7.38 0.29 -6.83
N GLY A 57 7.15 0.09 -5.53
CA GLY A 57 7.81 0.84 -4.47
C GLY A 57 7.04 2.06 -3.96
N PHE A 58 5.71 2.00 -3.97
CA PHE A 58 4.84 2.98 -3.33
C PHE A 58 3.76 2.32 -2.47
N SER A 59 3.15 3.10 -1.58
CA SER A 59 2.00 2.66 -0.78
C SER A 59 0.71 3.28 -1.31
N VAL A 60 -0.40 2.59 -1.08
CA VAL A 60 -1.73 3.00 -1.55
C VAL A 60 -2.51 3.66 -0.42
N ARG A 61 -3.20 4.77 -0.72
CA ARG A 61 -4.25 5.34 0.14
C ARG A 61 -5.60 5.29 -0.57
N LYS A 62 -6.66 5.11 0.21
CA LYS A 62 -8.02 5.17 -0.33
C LYS A 62 -8.49 6.62 -0.37
N GLU A 63 -8.86 7.11 -1.54
CA GLU A 63 -9.28 8.51 -1.74
C GLU A 63 -10.81 8.61 -1.83
N LYS A 64 -11.35 8.66 -3.05
CA LYS A 64 -12.78 8.90 -3.28
C LYS A 64 -13.55 7.59 -3.34
N LEU A 65 -14.74 7.63 -2.78
CA LEU A 65 -15.74 6.57 -2.88
C LEU A 65 -17.01 7.17 -3.49
N ARG A 66 -17.45 6.61 -4.62
CA ARG A 66 -18.65 7.07 -5.34
C ARG A 66 -19.71 5.99 -5.25
N TYR A 67 -20.92 6.40 -4.87
CA TYR A 67 -22.07 5.52 -4.76
C TYR A 67 -23.01 5.68 -5.96
N ALA A 68 -23.66 4.58 -6.35
CA ALA A 68 -24.88 4.56 -7.13
C ALA A 68 -26.08 4.30 -6.21
N LYS A 69 -27.30 4.26 -6.78
CA LYS A 69 -28.54 4.03 -6.01
C LYS A 69 -28.48 2.79 -5.11
N ASN A 70 -27.76 1.74 -5.52
CA ASN A 70 -27.78 0.43 -4.88
C ASN A 70 -26.40 -0.02 -4.34
N GLY A 71 -25.46 0.90 -4.12
CA GLY A 71 -24.17 0.56 -3.54
C GLY A 71 -22.99 1.33 -4.11
N VAL A 72 -21.78 0.84 -3.86
CA VAL A 72 -20.55 1.44 -4.38
C VAL A 72 -20.49 1.28 -5.89
N ARG A 73 -20.32 2.39 -6.60
CA ARG A 73 -20.11 2.42 -8.06
C ARG A 73 -18.62 2.43 -8.42
N GLN A 74 -17.80 3.15 -7.65
CA GLN A 74 -16.39 3.35 -7.95
C GLN A 74 -15.60 3.68 -6.69
N ARG A 75 -14.40 3.12 -6.57
CA ARG A 75 -13.39 3.48 -5.58
C ARG A 75 -12.15 4.02 -6.30
N GLU A 76 -11.61 5.13 -5.81
CA GLU A 76 -10.33 5.68 -6.26
C GLU A 76 -9.24 5.35 -5.22
N TYR A 77 -8.12 4.84 -5.71
CA TYR A 77 -6.90 4.57 -4.95
C TYR A 77 -5.77 5.39 -5.56
N VAL A 78 -4.94 5.98 -4.72
CA VAL A 78 -3.84 6.85 -5.15
C VAL A 78 -2.57 6.51 -4.37
N CYS A 79 -1.40 6.88 -4.87
CA CYS A 79 -0.17 6.66 -4.11
C CYS A 79 -0.06 7.60 -2.90
N LEU A 80 0.63 7.17 -1.85
CA LEU A 80 0.85 8.01 -0.67
C LEU A 80 1.82 9.17 -0.98
N LYS A 81 2.63 9.05 -2.05
CA LYS A 81 3.62 10.04 -2.49
C LYS A 81 3.07 11.06 -3.50
N GLU A 82 1.78 11.03 -3.87
CA GLU A 82 1.23 11.97 -4.88
C GLU A 82 1.29 13.44 -4.42
N GLY A 83 1.61 13.69 -3.14
CA GLY A 83 1.46 14.99 -2.50
C GLY A 83 0.03 15.19 -1.98
N PHE A 84 -0.22 16.36 -1.40
CA PHE A 84 -1.57 16.78 -1.03
C PHE A 84 -2.27 17.31 -2.27
N SER A 85 -3.40 16.70 -2.64
CA SER A 85 -4.28 17.14 -3.72
C SER A 85 -5.35 18.10 -3.24
#